data_AF-A0A2S9FMJ5-F1
#
_entry.id   AF-A0A2S9FMJ5-F1
#
_cell.length_a   1.000
_cell.length_b   1.000
_cell.length_c   1.000
_cell.angle_alpha   90.00
_cell.angle_beta   90.00
_cell.angle_gamma   90.00
#
_symmetry.space_group_name_H-M   'P 1'
#
loop_
_entity.id
_entity.type
_entity.pdbx_description
1 polymer ?
#
loop_
_entity_poly.entity_id
_entity_poly.type
_entity_poly.pdbx_seq_one_letter_code
_entity_poly.pdbx_strand_id
1 'polypeptide(L)'
;ELMRHLPGTSLPGVMKLAGLVTNSPAVGGLATLRAATDPQVQGGQYYGPSGFNEMIGHPVLVDSNAKSHDTAVQQRLWTVSEELTGVKYGI
;
A
#
# COMPACT_ATOMS: atom_id res chain seq x y z
N GLU A 1 -14.20 2.64 -7.35
CA GLU A 1 -13.41 2.91 -8.57
C GLU A 1 -12.52 1.78 -9.06
N LEU A 2 -11.62 1.22 -8.25
CA LEU A 2 -10.74 0.13 -8.71
C LEU A 2 -11.49 -1.12 -9.22
N MET A 3 -12.53 -1.55 -8.50
CA MET A 3 -13.30 -2.75 -8.85
C MET A 3 -14.05 -2.65 -10.19
N ARG A 4 -14.34 -1.43 -10.67
CA ARG A 4 -15.07 -1.22 -11.93
C ARG A 4 -14.28 -1.65 -13.16
N HIS A 5 -12.95 -1.74 -13.04
CA HIS A 5 -12.04 -2.08 -14.12
C HIS A 5 -11.40 -3.47 -13.98
N LEU A 6 -11.78 -4.25 -12.95
CA LEU A 6 -11.29 -5.61 -12.77
C LEU A 6 -12.12 -6.59 -13.62
N PRO A 7 -11.52 -7.26 -14.63
CA PRO A 7 -12.24 -8.22 -15.45
C PRO A 7 -12.76 -9.38 -14.59
N GLY A 8 -14.00 -9.81 -14.83
CA GLY A 8 -14.61 -10.96 -14.15
C GLY A 8 -15.30 -10.65 -12.81
N THR A 9 -15.27 -9.42 -12.31
CA THR A 9 -15.99 -9.02 -11.08
C THR A 9 -17.52 -9.11 -11.18
N SER A 10 -18.07 -9.09 -12.40
CA SER A 10 -19.50 -9.29 -12.67
C SER A 10 -19.93 -10.76 -12.77
N LEU A 11 -19.00 -11.72 -12.70
CA LEU A 11 -19.33 -13.14 -12.76
C LEU A 11 -20.06 -13.59 -11.49
N PRO A 12 -21.13 -14.40 -11.59
CA PRO A 12 -21.84 -14.93 -10.43
C PRO A 12 -20.90 -15.66 -9.48
N GLY A 13 -20.95 -15.32 -8.19
CA GLY A 13 -20.19 -16.01 -7.13
C GLY A 13 -18.79 -15.45 -6.86
N VAL A 14 -18.20 -14.62 -7.73
CA VAL A 14 -16.87 -14.00 -7.48
C VAL A 14 -16.86 -13.16 -6.21
N MET A 15 -17.90 -12.37 -5.97
CA MET A 15 -18.03 -11.58 -4.74
C MET A 15 -18.16 -12.44 -3.47
N LYS A 16 -18.64 -13.67 -3.58
CA LYS A 16 -18.69 -14.61 -2.44
C LYS A 16 -17.31 -15.18 -2.10
N LEU A 17 -16.42 -15.28 -3.09
CA LEU A 17 -15.02 -15.69 -2.92
C LEU A 17 -14.13 -14.52 -2.45
N ALA A 18 -14.55 -13.27 -2.65
CA ALA A 18 -13.76 -12.09 -2.28
C ALA A 18 -13.32 -12.11 -0.79
N GLY A 19 -14.20 -12.51 0.12
CA GLY A 19 -13.89 -12.56 1.56
C GLY A 19 -12.83 -13.61 1.96
N LEU A 20 -12.47 -14.52 1.06
CA LEU A 20 -11.36 -15.47 1.27
C LEU A 20 -9.99 -14.87 0.91
N VAL A 21 -9.99 -13.79 0.13
CA VAL A 21 -8.78 -13.19 -0.45
C VAL A 21 -8.62 -11.71 -0.10
N THR A 22 -9.54 -11.13 0.68
CA THR A 22 -9.47 -9.75 1.15
C THR A 22 -9.66 -9.64 2.66
N ASN A 23 -9.03 -8.63 3.25
CA ASN A 23 -9.29 -8.24 4.63
C ASN A 23 -10.62 -7.48 4.74
N SER A 24 -11.29 -7.59 5.90
CA SER A 24 -12.34 -6.62 6.26
C SER A 24 -11.74 -5.21 6.37
N PRO A 25 -12.53 -4.13 6.21
CA PRO A 25 -12.03 -2.77 6.35
C PRO A 25 -11.30 -2.52 7.68
N ALA A 26 -11.82 -3.08 8.78
CA ALA A 26 -11.19 -2.97 10.10
C ALA A 26 -9.79 -3.61 10.14
N VAL A 27 -9.63 -4.80 9.56
CA VAL A 27 -8.33 -5.49 9.51
C VAL A 27 -7.39 -4.80 8.51
N GLY A 28 -7.89 -4.37 7.35
CA GLY A 28 -7.10 -3.66 6.34
C GLY A 28 -6.51 -2.34 6.86
N GLY A 29 -7.22 -1.65 7.76
CA GLY A 29 -6.72 -0.42 8.40
C GLY A 29 -5.60 -0.63 9.42
N LEU A 30 -5.36 -1.86 9.90
CA LEU A 30 -4.37 -2.11 10.94
C LEU A 30 -2.94 -1.78 10.51
N ALA A 31 -2.59 -1.94 9.23
CA ALA A 31 -1.26 -1.57 8.72
C ALA A 31 -1.00 -0.07 8.84
N THR A 32 -1.98 0.76 8.48
CA THR A 32 -1.92 2.22 8.64
C THR A 32 -1.83 2.61 10.11
N LEU A 33 -2.65 2.00 10.97
CA LEU A 33 -2.60 2.25 12.41
C LEU A 33 -1.21 1.92 12.98
N ARG A 34 -0.69 0.74 12.67
CA ARG A 34 0.64 0.33 13.13
C ARG A 34 1.73 1.30 12.66
N ALA A 35 1.78 1.61 11.37
CA ALA A 35 2.77 2.55 10.82
C ALA A 35 2.68 3.96 11.44
N ALA A 36 1.48 4.38 11.86
CA ALA A 36 1.27 5.69 12.46
C ALA A 36 1.53 5.73 13.99
N THR A 37 1.39 4.60 14.70
CA THR A 37 1.33 4.62 16.18
C THR A 37 2.29 3.68 16.89
N ASP A 38 2.89 2.69 16.21
CA ASP A 38 3.83 1.76 16.85
C ASP A 38 5.13 2.53 17.21
N PRO A 39 5.51 2.60 18.51
CA PRO A 39 6.66 3.40 18.95
C PRO A 39 8.00 2.86 18.43
N GLN A 40 8.03 1.67 17.83
CA GLN A 40 9.22 1.09 17.21
C GLN A 40 9.35 1.43 15.72
N VAL A 41 8.40 2.15 15.13
CA VAL A 41 8.44 2.54 13.72
C VAL A 41 9.58 3.52 13.47
N GLN A 42 10.30 3.30 12.37
CA GLN A 42 11.34 4.17 11.84
C GLN A 42 10.91 4.72 10.48
N GLY A 43 11.36 5.93 10.17
CA GLY A 43 11.09 6.56 8.88
C GLY A 43 11.56 5.70 7.70
N GLY A 44 10.73 5.60 6.66
CA GLY A 44 11.03 4.81 5.45
C GLY A 44 10.64 3.34 5.53
N GLN A 45 10.12 2.85 6.65
CA GLN A 45 9.60 1.49 6.76
C GLN A 45 8.25 1.31 6.05
N TYR A 46 7.98 0.07 5.63
CA TYR A 46 6.76 -0.33 4.94
C TYR A 46 6.08 -1.48 5.68
N TYR A 47 4.78 -1.33 5.96
CA TYR A 47 4.01 -2.30 6.74
C TYR A 47 2.86 -2.86 5.92
N GLY A 48 2.78 -4.19 5.86
CA GLY A 48 1.80 -4.93 5.07
C GLY A 48 1.30 -6.18 5.80
N PRO A 49 0.20 -6.80 5.32
CA PRO A 49 -0.32 -8.04 5.89
C PRO A 49 0.71 -9.19 5.82
N SER A 50 0.74 -10.03 6.86
CA SER A 50 1.69 -11.15 6.95
C SER A 50 1.39 -12.35 6.04
N GLY A 51 0.26 -12.36 5.36
CA GLY A 51 -0.18 -13.47 4.52
C GLY A 51 0.48 -13.50 3.15
N PHE A 52 0.06 -14.47 2.34
CA PHE A 52 0.59 -14.68 1.00
C PHE A 52 0.51 -13.40 0.16
N ASN A 53 1.67 -12.98 -0.36
CA ASN A 53 1.81 -11.80 -1.21
C ASN A 53 1.17 -10.53 -0.61
N GLU A 54 1.24 -10.39 0.72
CA GLU A 54 0.70 -9.24 1.47
C GLU A 54 -0.82 -9.03 1.30
N MET A 55 -1.57 -10.08 0.95
CA MET A 55 -3.01 -9.94 0.66
C MET A 55 -3.89 -9.87 1.91
N ILE A 56 -3.61 -10.71 2.91
CA ILE A 56 -4.46 -10.88 4.11
C ILE A 56 -3.60 -11.09 5.36
N GLY A 57 -4.16 -10.85 6.55
CA GLY A 57 -3.47 -11.05 7.83
C GLY A 57 -3.13 -9.75 8.57
N HIS A 58 -2.48 -9.89 9.72
CA HIS A 58 -2.09 -8.77 10.58
C HIS A 58 -0.85 -8.05 10.06
N PRO A 59 -0.68 -6.75 10.37
CA PRO A 59 0.41 -5.96 9.83
C PRO A 59 1.76 -6.36 10.42
N VAL A 60 2.73 -6.60 9.56
CA VAL A 60 4.14 -6.84 9.89
C VAL A 60 5.02 -5.90 9.05
N LEU A 61 6.28 -5.74 9.46
CA LEU A 61 7.27 -5.07 8.62
C LEU A 61 7.53 -5.97 7.40
N VAL A 62 7.40 -5.41 6.20
CA VAL A 62 7.65 -6.10 4.93
C VAL A 62 8.49 -5.23 4.02
N ASP A 63 9.12 -5.82 3.02
CA ASP A 63 9.89 -5.09 2.02
C ASP A 63 9.03 -4.72 0.82
N SER A 64 9.16 -3.48 0.35
CA SER A 64 8.55 -3.06 -0.89
C SER A 64 9.29 -3.60 -2.12
N ASN A 65 8.72 -3.41 -3.31
CA ASN A 65 9.33 -3.94 -4.54
C ASN A 65 10.67 -3.26 -4.88
N ALA A 66 11.52 -3.90 -5.70
CA ALA A 66 12.84 -3.35 -6.03
C ALA A 66 12.80 -1.93 -6.66
N LYS A 67 11.75 -1.59 -7.42
CA LYS A 67 11.65 -0.28 -8.08
C LYS A 67 11.39 0.86 -7.08
N SER A 68 10.72 0.59 -5.96
CA SER A 68 10.54 1.63 -4.94
C SER A 68 11.84 1.99 -4.22
N HIS A 69 12.92 1.22 -4.39
CA HIS A 69 14.25 1.52 -3.85
C HIS A 69 15.19 2.18 -4.86
N ASP A 70 14.74 2.48 -6.09
CA ASP A 70 15.53 3.23 -7.08
C ASP A 70 15.57 4.73 -6.73
N THR A 71 16.71 5.17 -6.20
CA THR A 71 16.89 6.55 -5.73
C THR A 71 16.87 7.59 -6.85
N ALA A 72 17.29 7.23 -8.07
CA ALA A 72 17.25 8.14 -9.21
C ALA A 72 15.79 8.38 -9.64
N VAL A 73 14.97 7.33 -9.64
CA VAL A 73 13.53 7.44 -9.91
C VAL A 73 12.83 8.23 -8.81
N GLN A 74 13.15 7.98 -7.53
CA GLN A 74 12.59 8.72 -6.40
C GLN A 74 12.85 10.24 -6.52
N GLN A 75 14.11 10.62 -6.76
CA GLN A 75 14.50 12.03 -6.91
C GLN A 75 13.79 12.68 -8.08
N ARG A 76 13.74 12.02 -9.24
CA ARG A 76 13.03 12.54 -10.40
C ARG A 76 11.55 12.71 -10.13
N LEU A 77 10.91 11.73 -9.48
CA LEU A 77 9.49 11.82 -9.12
C LEU A 77 9.24 13.02 -8.21
N TRP A 78 10.08 13.23 -7.20
CA TRP A 78 9.96 14.37 -6.29
C TRP A 78 10.06 15.70 -7.04
N THR A 79 11.11 15.89 -7.86
CA THR A 79 11.31 17.11 -8.66
C THR A 79 10.09 17.41 -9.53
N VAL A 80 9.58 16.41 -10.26
CA VAL A 80 8.41 16.59 -11.11
C VAL A 80 7.15 16.89 -10.29
N SER A 81 6.96 16.24 -9.14
CA SER A 81 5.84 16.54 -8.24
C SER A 81 5.87 17.99 -7.74
N GLU A 82 7.03 18.50 -7.37
CA GLU A 82 7.18 19.91 -6.98
C GLU A 82 6.91 20.87 -8.14
N GLU A 83 7.41 20.57 -9.34
CA GLU A 83 7.14 21.37 -10.55
C GLU A 83 5.64 21.41 -10.88
N LEU A 84 4.97 20.27 -10.84
CA LEU A 84 3.54 20.16 -11.17
C LEU A 84 2.62 20.79 -10.11
N THR A 85 3.02 20.76 -8.85
CA THR A 85 2.20 21.30 -7.75
C THR A 85 2.56 22.74 -7.39
N GLY A 86 3.74 23.24 -7.82
CA GLY A 86 4.29 24.52 -7.40
C GLY A 86 4.74 24.57 -5.93
N VAL A 87 4.65 23.45 -5.20
CA VAL A 87 5.09 23.36 -3.80
C VAL A 87 6.57 22.96 -3.78
N LYS A 88 7.37 23.69 -3.01
CA LYS A 88 8.79 23.40 -2.80
C LYS A 88 9.05 22.97 -1.37
N TYR A 89 9.76 21.86 -1.20
CA TYR A 89 10.23 21.40 0.09
C TYR A 89 11.71 21.73 0.25
N GLY A 90 12.05 22.52 1.27
CA GLY A 90 13.43 22.78 1.65
C GLY A 90 13.96 21.67 2.56
N ILE A 91 14.17 20.49 1.98
CA ILE A 91 14.81 19.35 2.65
C ILE A 91 16.32 19.47 2.59
#